data_AF-A0A6J1WLI5-F1
#
_entry.id   AF-A0A6J1WLI5-F1
#
_cell.length_a   1.000
_cell.length_b   1.000
_cell.length_c   1.000
_cell.angle_alpha   90.00
_cell.angle_beta   90.00
_cell.angle_gamma   90.00
#
_symmetry.space_group_name_H-M   'P 1'
#
loop_
_entity.id
_entity.type
_entity.pdbx_description
1 polymer ?
#
loop_
_entity_poly.entity_id
_entity_poly.type
_entity_poly.pdbx_seq_one_letter_code
_entity_poly.pdbx_strand_id
1 'polypeptide(L)'
;MFYSVPHRGSPLADFKTPITARSIELLEISKDCALVLSLQERWLRATSVTRPAVRSLVETTRTLMSVLWLRIVSVHSADAGIGGLYGVSVDHREICKPSSRHCMLYKELLNLMETALNKCRCQ
;
A
#
# COMPACT_ATOMS: atom_id res chain seq x y z
N MET A 1 -2.02 -1.05 -9.14
CA MET A 1 -1.64 -1.98 -8.06
C MET A 1 -1.01 -1.16 -6.95
N PHE A 2 -1.39 -1.40 -5.69
CA PHE A 2 -0.84 -0.71 -4.54
C PHE A 2 -0.18 -1.73 -3.61
N TYR A 3 1.10 -1.56 -3.31
CA TYR A 3 1.85 -2.38 -2.38
C TYR A 3 2.03 -1.59 -1.09
N SER A 4 1.26 -1.94 -0.07
CA SER A 4 1.33 -1.33 1.25
C SER A 4 1.33 0.19 1.23
N VAL A 5 0.49 0.78 0.37
CA VAL A 5 0.38 2.24 0.27
C VAL A 5 -0.47 2.75 1.44
N PRO A 6 0.02 3.70 2.25
CA PRO A 6 -0.70 4.19 3.42
C PRO A 6 -1.75 5.24 3.02
N HIS A 7 -2.89 4.82 2.46
CA HIS A 7 -3.98 5.69 2.01
C HIS A 7 -4.60 6.54 3.15
N ARG A 8 -4.35 6.18 4.42
CA ARG A 8 -4.76 6.94 5.61
C ARG A 8 -3.57 7.22 6.53
N GLY A 9 -2.37 7.25 5.96
CA GLY A 9 -1.13 7.43 6.68
C GLY A 9 -0.67 6.20 7.46
N SER A 10 0.49 6.32 8.09
CA SER A 10 1.16 5.23 8.80
C SER A 10 1.29 5.55 10.29
N PRO A 11 1.00 4.58 11.18
CA PRO A 11 1.29 4.75 12.61
C PRO A 11 2.80 4.78 12.91
N LEU A 12 3.66 4.41 11.96
CA LEU A 12 5.12 4.53 12.10
C LEU A 12 5.52 5.98 12.35
N ALA A 13 4.86 6.90 11.66
CA ALA A 13 5.08 8.33 11.79
C ALA A 13 4.68 8.87 13.17
N ASP A 14 3.94 8.13 13.99
CA ASP A 14 3.60 8.54 15.36
C ASP A 14 4.54 7.93 16.41
N PHE A 15 5.36 6.95 16.04
CA PHE A 15 6.27 6.26 16.94
C PHE A 15 7.45 7.16 17.39
N LYS A 16 7.40 7.68 18.62
CA LYS A 16 8.42 8.61 19.17
C LYS A 16 9.60 7.83 19.76
N THR A 17 10.61 7.51 18.95
CA THR A 17 11.90 7.01 19.46
C THR A 17 12.82 8.20 19.81
N PRO A 18 13.42 8.23 21.01
CA PRO A 18 14.26 9.35 21.43
C PRO A 18 15.59 9.50 20.64
N ILE A 19 15.92 8.53 19.78
CA ILE A 19 17.26 8.40 19.17
C ILE A 19 17.27 8.77 17.69
N THR A 20 16.12 8.90 17.02
CA THR A 20 16.08 9.15 15.57
C THR A 20 15.25 10.38 15.23
N ALA A 21 15.88 11.38 14.62
CA ALA A 21 15.17 12.47 13.97
C ALA A 21 14.29 11.89 12.85
N ARG A 22 13.05 12.38 12.77
CA ARG A 22 12.14 12.00 11.68
C ARG A 22 12.44 12.82 10.45
N SER A 23 12.44 12.17 9.30
CA SER A 23 12.48 12.88 8.04
C SER A 23 11.13 13.57 7.78
N ILE A 24 11.13 14.59 6.93
CA ILE A 24 9.92 15.34 6.56
C ILE A 24 8.91 14.41 5.88
N GLU A 25 9.40 13.52 5.02
CA GLU A 25 8.61 12.54 4.29
C GLU A 25 7.86 11.60 5.24
N LEU A 26 8.48 11.21 6.36
CA LEU A 26 7.80 10.38 7.36
C LEU A 26 6.67 11.14 8.06
N LEU A 27 6.83 12.44 8.29
CA LEU A 27 5.78 13.28 8.90
C LEU A 27 4.63 13.53 7.92
N GLU A 28 4.93 13.69 6.63
CA GLU A 28 3.91 13.89 5.58
C GLU A 28 3.01 12.67 5.38
N ILE A 29 3.50 11.48 5.73
CA ILE A 29 2.68 10.24 5.71
C ILE A 29 2.14 9.86 7.09
N SER A 30 2.06 10.81 8.03
CA SER A 30 1.55 10.50 9.35
C SER A 30 0.11 10.00 9.33
N LYS A 31 -0.22 9.15 10.30
CA LYS A 31 -1.57 8.62 10.45
C LYS A 31 -2.57 9.77 10.49
N ASP A 32 -3.58 9.67 9.65
CA ASP A 32 -4.67 10.63 9.54
C ASP A 32 -4.21 12.08 9.22
N CYS A 33 -3.03 12.26 8.60
CA CYS A 33 -2.60 13.59 8.16
C CYS A 33 -3.55 14.13 7.07
N ALA A 34 -3.80 15.45 7.11
CA ALA A 34 -4.77 16.10 6.23
C ALA A 34 -4.41 15.93 4.74
N LEU A 35 -3.12 15.97 4.39
CA LEU A 35 -2.67 15.82 3.01
C LEU A 35 -3.04 14.43 2.46
N VAL A 36 -2.68 13.36 3.16
CA VAL A 36 -2.94 11.98 2.73
C VAL A 36 -4.43 11.68 2.66
N LEU A 37 -5.21 12.14 3.65
CA LEU A 37 -6.67 11.98 3.63
C LEU A 37 -7.31 12.72 2.45
N SER A 38 -6.86 13.93 2.13
CA SER A 38 -7.34 14.69 0.97
C SER A 38 -7.01 14.00 -0.37
N LEU A 39 -5.83 13.36 -0.46
CA LEU A 39 -5.43 12.57 -1.61
C LEU A 39 -6.33 11.35 -1.78
N GLN A 40 -6.59 10.62 -0.69
CA GLN A 40 -7.46 9.45 -0.71
C GLN A 40 -8.90 9.81 -1.11
N GLU A 41 -9.42 10.92 -0.59
CA GLU A 41 -10.75 11.40 -0.94
C GLU A 41 -10.85 11.79 -2.43
N ARG A 42 -9.84 12.49 -2.97
CA ARG A 42 -9.77 12.82 -4.40
C ARG A 42 -9.65 11.58 -5.27
N TRP A 43 -8.86 10.59 -4.86
CA TRP A 43 -8.74 9.30 -5.53
C TRP A 43 -10.10 8.58 -5.64
N LEU A 44 -10.83 8.47 -4.53
CA LEU A 44 -12.17 7.84 -4.50
C LEU A 44 -13.16 8.57 -5.41
N ARG A 45 -13.15 9.91 -5.41
CA ARG A 45 -13.97 10.71 -6.34
C ARG A 45 -13.61 10.42 -7.79
N ALA A 46 -12.33 10.47 -8.14
CA ALA A 46 -11.85 10.28 -9.51
C ALA A 46 -12.16 8.88 -10.07
N THR A 47 -12.20 7.87 -9.20
CA THR A 47 -12.41 6.46 -9.59
C THR A 47 -13.85 5.99 -9.46
N SER A 48 -14.75 6.80 -8.89
CA SER A 48 -16.15 6.46 -8.65
C SER A 48 -16.91 6.03 -9.90
N VAL A 49 -16.64 6.69 -11.04
CA VAL A 49 -17.29 6.43 -12.33
C VAL A 49 -16.60 5.29 -13.08
N THR A 50 -15.28 5.36 -13.23
CA THR A 50 -14.52 4.44 -14.09
C THR A 50 -14.26 3.08 -13.44
N ARG A 51 -14.31 3.00 -12.11
CA ARG A 51 -14.08 1.78 -11.30
C ARG A 51 -12.93 0.93 -11.86
N PRO A 52 -11.71 1.48 -11.91
CA PRO A 52 -10.58 0.78 -12.49
C PRO A 52 -10.29 -0.51 -11.72
N ALA A 53 -9.67 -1.48 -12.40
CA ALA A 53 -9.20 -2.68 -11.74
C ALA A 53 -8.09 -2.29 -10.75
N VAL A 54 -8.35 -2.46 -9.46
CA VAL A 54 -7.41 -2.13 -8.39
C VAL A 54 -7.17 -3.36 -7.52
N ARG A 55 -5.89 -3.58 -7.24
CA ARG A 55 -5.39 -4.60 -6.32
C ARG A 55 -4.53 -3.89 -5.29
N SER A 56 -4.95 -3.95 -4.04
CA SER A 56 -4.18 -3.53 -2.88
C SER A 56 -3.59 -4.77 -2.21
N LEU A 57 -2.30 -4.70 -1.90
CA LEU A 57 -1.56 -5.71 -1.17
C LEU A 57 -1.04 -5.08 0.11
N VAL A 58 -1.03 -5.82 1.21
CA VAL A 58 -0.53 -5.34 2.49
C VAL A 58 0.37 -6.37 3.16
N GLU A 59 1.47 -5.91 3.76
CA GLU A 59 2.32 -6.76 4.58
C GLU A 59 1.57 -7.23 5.83
N THR A 60 1.76 -8.49 6.22
CA THR A 60 1.17 -9.05 7.44
C THR A 60 2.22 -9.36 8.51
N THR A 61 3.49 -9.46 8.11
CA THR A 61 4.64 -9.64 9.00
C THR A 61 5.20 -8.29 9.44
N ARG A 62 5.59 -8.17 10.71
CA ARG A 62 6.26 -6.96 11.22
C ARG A 62 7.64 -6.83 10.59
N THR A 63 8.06 -5.59 10.36
CA THR A 63 9.39 -5.26 9.82
C THR A 63 10.33 -4.92 10.96
N LEU A 64 11.53 -5.50 10.95
CA LEU A 64 12.57 -5.16 11.92
C LEU A 64 13.23 -3.83 11.56
N MET A 65 12.92 -2.77 12.31
CA MET A 65 13.52 -1.44 12.20
C MET A 65 14.49 -1.22 13.36
N SER A 66 15.79 -1.37 13.10
CA SER A 66 16.83 -1.39 14.13
C SER A 66 16.53 -2.47 15.18
N VAL A 67 16.10 -2.09 16.39
CA VAL A 67 15.77 -3.00 17.50
C VAL A 67 14.27 -3.25 17.68
N LEU A 68 13.40 -2.63 16.86
CA LEU A 68 11.95 -2.69 17.02
C LEU A 68 11.27 -3.44 15.88
N TRP A 69 10.32 -4.31 16.22
CA TRP A 69 9.45 -4.97 15.26
C TRP A 69 8.16 -4.16 15.08
N LEU A 70 8.03 -3.50 13.92
CA LEU A 70 6.97 -2.53 13.67
C LEU A 70 6.08 -2.97 12.50
N ARG A 71 4.80 -2.61 12.58
CA ARG A 71 3.91 -2.66 11.41
C ARG A 71 4.00 -1.31 10.72
N ILE A 72 4.47 -1.30 9.48
CA ILE A 72 4.72 -0.05 8.76
C ILE A 72 3.40 0.51 8.23
N VAL A 73 2.53 -0.32 7.64
CA VAL A 73 1.21 0.09 7.18
C VAL A 73 0.14 -0.81 7.79
N SER A 74 -0.93 -0.20 8.30
CA SER A 74 -2.07 -0.95 8.82
C SER A 74 -2.94 -1.46 7.68
N VAL A 75 -3.61 -2.59 7.86
CA VAL A 75 -4.55 -3.15 6.86
C VAL A 75 -5.59 -2.11 6.44
N HIS A 76 -6.16 -1.37 7.39
CA HIS A 76 -7.12 -0.29 7.11
C HIS A 76 -6.53 0.84 6.26
N SER A 77 -5.25 1.17 6.46
CA SER A 77 -4.59 2.21 5.65
C SER A 77 -4.14 1.70 4.28
N ALA A 78 -3.86 0.39 4.14
CA ALA A 78 -3.51 -0.21 2.85
C ALA A 78 -4.71 -0.42 1.91
N ASP A 79 -5.93 -0.32 2.45
CA ASP A 79 -7.15 -0.39 1.66
C ASP A 79 -7.30 0.89 0.81
N ALA A 80 -7.31 0.72 -0.52
CA ALA A 80 -7.53 1.82 -1.45
C ALA A 80 -9.01 2.27 -1.49
N GLY A 81 -9.91 1.54 -0.83
CA GLY A 81 -11.36 1.78 -0.81
C GLY A 81 -12.09 1.34 -2.08
N ILE A 82 -11.35 0.79 -3.06
CA ILE A 82 -11.88 0.20 -4.29
C ILE A 82 -11.08 -1.06 -4.65
N GLY A 83 -11.74 -2.01 -5.31
CA GLY A 83 -11.10 -3.26 -5.73
C GLY A 83 -10.93 -4.25 -4.58
N GLY A 84 -9.89 -5.09 -4.64
CA GLY A 84 -9.60 -6.09 -3.62
C GLY A 84 -8.36 -5.78 -2.79
N LEU A 85 -8.38 -6.16 -1.51
CA LEU A 85 -7.26 -6.07 -0.56
C LEU A 85 -6.79 -7.47 -0.17
N TYR A 86 -5.49 -7.72 -0.26
CA TYR A 86 -4.88 -9.02 0.02
C TYR A 86 -3.71 -8.87 0.99
N GLY A 87 -3.73 -9.68 2.05
CA GLY A 87 -2.60 -9.79 2.99
C GLY A 87 -1.53 -10.73 2.44
N VAL A 88 -0.27 -10.32 2.55
CA VAL A 88 0.90 -11.12 2.12
C VAL A 88 1.80 -11.36 3.32
N SER A 89 2.23 -12.62 3.52
CA SER A 89 3.09 -13.04 4.63
C SER A 89 4.56 -12.70 4.39
N VAL A 90 4.82 -11.42 4.19
CA VAL A 90 6.15 -10.81 4.08
C VAL A 90 6.17 -9.56 4.94
N ASP A 91 7.37 -9.04 5.20
CA ASP A 91 7.53 -7.74 5.83
C ASP A 91 7.44 -6.60 4.80
N HIS A 92 7.47 -5.35 5.27
CA HIS A 92 7.32 -4.18 4.41
C HIS A 92 8.53 -3.94 3.50
N ARG A 93 9.72 -4.49 3.80
CA ARG A 93 10.90 -4.39 2.93
C ARG A 93 10.79 -5.34 1.74
N GLU A 94 10.08 -6.45 1.92
CA GLU A 94 9.94 -7.50 0.91
C GLU A 94 8.62 -7.44 0.13
N ILE A 95 7.64 -6.63 0.55
CA ILE A 95 6.31 -6.56 -0.11
C ILE A 95 6.37 -6.16 -1.59
N CYS A 96 7.36 -5.37 -1.99
CA CYS A 96 7.57 -4.95 -3.39
C CYS A 96 8.53 -5.86 -4.16
N LYS A 97 8.99 -6.97 -3.57
CA LYS A 97 10.02 -7.85 -4.14
C LYS A 97 9.46 -9.25 -4.33
N PRO A 98 8.89 -9.57 -5.51
CA PRO A 98 8.40 -10.91 -5.78
C PRO A 98 9.52 -11.94 -5.66
N SER A 99 9.38 -12.89 -4.74
CA SER A 99 10.40 -13.93 -4.50
C SER A 99 10.61 -14.89 -5.67
N SER A 100 9.60 -15.07 -6.52
CA SER A 100 9.69 -15.84 -7.77
C SER A 100 8.50 -15.53 -8.68
N ARG A 101 8.52 -16.04 -9.91
CA ARG A 101 7.37 -15.96 -10.83
C ARG A 101 6.14 -16.75 -10.35
N HIS A 102 6.31 -17.63 -9.37
CA HIS A 102 5.23 -18.44 -8.82
C HIS A 102 4.55 -17.79 -7.61
N CYS A 103 5.14 -16.73 -7.04
CA CYS A 103 4.60 -16.08 -5.86
C CYS A 103 3.38 -15.21 -6.19
N MET A 104 2.56 -14.96 -5.17
CA MET A 104 1.32 -14.18 -5.29
C MET A 104 1.56 -12.77 -5.85
N LEU A 105 2.60 -12.07 -5.38
CA LEU A 105 2.92 -10.70 -5.80
C LEU A 105 3.11 -10.61 -7.32
N TYR A 106 3.89 -11.55 -7.88
CA TYR A 106 4.14 -11.60 -9.32
C TYR A 106 2.88 -11.96 -10.11
N LYS A 107 2.13 -12.98 -9.65
CA LYS A 107 0.90 -13.44 -10.31
C LYS A 107 -0.17 -12.36 -10.34
N GLU A 108 -0.39 -11.64 -9.25
CA GLU A 108 -1.37 -10.53 -9.22
C GLU A 108 -0.96 -9.37 -10.13
N LEU A 109 0.34 -9.09 -10.25
CA LEU A 109 0.84 -8.07 -11.17
C LEU A 109 0.60 -8.47 -12.63
N LEU A 110 0.93 -9.71 -12.99
CA LEU A 110 0.64 -10.24 -14.33
C LEU A 110 -0.86 -10.20 -14.64
N ASN A 111 -1.70 -10.71 -13.73
CA ASN A 111 -3.15 -10.70 -13.88
C ASN A 111 -3.68 -9.28 -14.12
N LEU A 112 -3.17 -8.29 -13.38
CA LEU A 112 -3.58 -6.90 -13.55
C LEU A 112 -3.15 -6.35 -14.92
N MET A 113 -1.92 -6.61 -15.36
CA MET A 113 -1.42 -6.17 -16.66
C MET A 113 -2.19 -6.80 -17.82
N GLU A 114 -2.41 -8.12 -17.77
CA GLU A 114 -3.21 -8.83 -18.77
C GLU A 114 -4.64 -8.30 -18.82
N THR A 115 -5.27 -8.08 -17.66
CA THR A 115 -6.62 -7.50 -17.59
C THR A 115 -6.67 -6.10 -18.23
N ALA A 116 -5.67 -5.26 -17.96
CA ALA A 116 -5.60 -3.92 -18.53
C ALA A 116 -5.40 -3.95 -20.06
N LEU A 117 -4.46 -4.76 -20.54
CA LEU A 117 -4.16 -4.90 -21.96
C LEU A 117 -5.33 -5.50 -22.75
N ASN A 118 -6.06 -6.46 -22.18
CA ASN A 118 -7.23 -7.06 -22.83
C ASN A 118 -8.41 -6.09 -22.90
N LYS A 119 -8.62 -5.25 -21.88
CA LYS A 119 -9.64 -4.19 -21.94
C LYS A 119 -9.35 -3.16 -23.05
N CYS A 120 -8.09 -2.80 -23.26
CA CYS A 120 -7.69 -1.86 -24.31
C CYS A 120 -7.85 -2.42 -25.73
N ARG A 121 -7.94 -3.75 -25.91
CA ARG A 121 -8.14 -4.38 -27.24
C ARG A 121 -9.61 -4.49 -27.65
N CYS A 122 -10.54 -4.23 -26.73
CA CYS A 122 -11.99 -4.28 -26.99
C CYS A 122 -12.63 -2.89 -27.11
N GLN A 123 -11.82 -1.83 -27.17
CA GLN A 123 -12.19 -0.45 -27.49
C GLN A 123 -11.56 -0.06 -28.83
#